data_AF-A0A2T6DRA1-F1
#
_entry.id   AF-A0A2T6DRA1-F1
#
_cell.length_a   1.000
_cell.length_b   1.000
_cell.length_c   1.000
_cell.angle_alpha   90.00
_cell.angle_beta   90.00
_cell.angle_gamma   90.00
#
_symmetry.space_group_name_H-M   'P 1'
#
loop_
_entity.id
_entity.type
_entity.pdbx_description
1 polymer ?
#
loop_
_entity_poly.entity_id
_entity_poly.type
_entity_poly.pdbx_seq_one_letter_code
_entity_poly.pdbx_strand_id
1 'polypeptide(L)'
;MTHYRIGLFAIALLAAGCSGVPAPQAQQLKTTSKSYDSVTRGQTLAQIEQNLGPALRQQPDGAYYWETRYDQKNYVSLEVWFDGAGRAQRIDVTRGHGVNLPGVHGSRTFTKEK
;
A
#
# COMPACT_ATOMS: atom_id res chain seq x y z
N MET A 1 -13.49 63.40 -3.14
CA MET A 1 -14.01 62.17 -2.53
C MET A 1 -13.42 60.98 -3.27
N THR A 2 -12.25 60.53 -2.80
CA THR A 2 -11.38 59.56 -3.50
C THR A 2 -11.79 58.15 -3.10
N HIS A 3 -12.43 57.43 -4.02
CA HIS A 3 -12.86 56.05 -3.80
C HIS A 3 -11.69 55.10 -4.10
N TYR A 4 -10.99 54.65 -3.06
CA TYR A 4 -10.06 53.52 -3.16
C TYR A 4 -10.86 52.23 -3.33
N ARG A 5 -11.05 51.80 -4.57
CA ARG A 5 -11.44 50.41 -4.87
C ARG A 5 -10.19 49.55 -4.74
N ILE A 6 -9.96 49.04 -3.54
CA ILE A 6 -9.05 47.92 -3.29
C ILE A 6 -9.63 46.74 -4.06
N GLY A 7 -9.16 46.57 -5.29
CA GLY A 7 -9.39 45.37 -6.07
C GLY A 7 -8.74 44.22 -5.33
N LEU A 8 -9.53 43.45 -4.58
CA LEU A 8 -9.22 42.08 -4.22
C LEU A 8 -9.08 41.28 -5.52
N PHE A 9 -7.91 41.36 -6.16
CA PHE A 9 -7.41 40.23 -6.91
C PHE A 9 -6.92 39.24 -5.88
N ALA A 10 -7.87 38.45 -5.35
CA ALA A 10 -7.57 37.21 -4.70
C ALA A 10 -6.74 36.40 -5.69
N ILE A 11 -5.43 36.37 -5.45
CA ILE A 11 -4.51 35.40 -5.99
C ILE A 11 -5.14 34.06 -5.64
N ALA A 12 -5.80 33.44 -6.61
CA ALA A 12 -6.26 32.06 -6.50
C ALA A 12 -4.99 31.21 -6.43
N LEU A 13 -4.46 31.08 -5.21
CA LEU A 13 -3.40 30.18 -4.84
C LEU A 13 -3.78 28.79 -5.35
N LEU A 14 -2.98 28.30 -6.29
CA LEU A 14 -2.53 26.91 -6.34
C LEU A 14 -3.62 25.88 -6.02
N ALA A 15 -4.41 25.53 -7.03
CA ALA A 15 -4.98 24.19 -7.11
C ALA A 15 -3.85 23.17 -7.38
N ALA A 16 -2.86 23.11 -6.48
CA ALA A 16 -1.79 22.13 -6.50
C ALA A 16 -2.12 21.06 -5.45
N GLY A 17 -2.34 19.83 -5.89
CA GLY A 17 -1.91 18.68 -5.09
C GLY A 17 -2.95 17.67 -4.61
N CYS A 18 -4.21 17.69 -5.05
CA CYS A 18 -5.12 16.56 -4.80
C CYS A 18 -5.09 15.54 -5.94
N SER A 19 -3.89 15.13 -6.38
CA SER A 19 -3.69 14.03 -7.31
C SER A 19 -3.57 12.72 -6.54
N GLY A 20 -4.71 12.30 -5.97
CA GLY A 20 -4.88 10.97 -5.38
C GLY A 20 -4.89 9.88 -6.45
N VAL A 21 -4.63 8.64 -6.03
CA VAL A 21 -4.76 7.44 -6.87
C VAL A 21 -6.13 7.46 -7.58
N PRO A 22 -6.20 7.26 -8.92
CA PRO A 22 -7.47 7.17 -9.63
C PRO A 22 -8.47 6.27 -8.91
N ALA A 23 -9.73 6.71 -8.76
CA ALA A 23 -10.74 6.04 -7.94
C ALA A 23 -10.86 4.51 -8.17
N PRO A 24 -10.79 3.97 -9.41
CA PRO A 24 -10.82 2.52 -9.64
C PRO A 24 -9.62 1.79 -9.03
N GLN A 25 -8.42 2.37 -9.15
CA GLN A 25 -7.17 1.81 -8.63
C GLN A 25 -7.14 1.93 -7.09
N ALA A 26 -7.66 3.02 -6.53
CA ALA A 26 -7.81 3.18 -5.10
C ALA A 26 -8.72 2.10 -4.48
N GLN A 27 -9.81 1.75 -5.16
CA GLN A 27 -10.72 0.70 -4.71
C GLN A 27 -10.05 -0.69 -4.77
N GLN A 28 -9.35 -1.01 -5.86
CA GLN A 28 -8.63 -2.28 -5.96
C GLN A 28 -7.52 -2.40 -4.91
N LEU A 29 -6.76 -1.32 -4.68
CA LEU A 29 -5.70 -1.26 -3.67
C LEU A 29 -6.26 -1.49 -2.26
N LYS A 30 -7.42 -0.90 -1.95
CA LYS A 30 -8.13 -1.15 -0.69
C LYS A 30 -8.56 -2.60 -0.54
N THR A 31 -9.09 -3.23 -1.60
CA THR A 31 -9.48 -4.64 -1.58
C THR A 31 -8.28 -5.55 -1.34
N THR A 32 -7.18 -5.36 -2.06
CA THR A 32 -5.97 -6.18 -1.86
C THR A 32 -5.34 -5.95 -0.49
N SER A 33 -5.29 -4.69 -0.01
CA SER A 33 -4.85 -4.42 1.37
C SER A 33 -5.69 -5.19 2.38
N LYS A 34 -7.02 -5.25 2.22
CA LYS A 34 -7.87 -6.05 3.11
C LYS A 34 -7.58 -7.54 3.02
N SER A 35 -7.35 -8.06 1.81
CA SER A 35 -7.00 -9.48 1.64
C SER A 35 -5.66 -9.80 2.33
N TYR A 36 -4.62 -8.98 2.16
CA TYR A 36 -3.34 -9.20 2.83
C TYR A 36 -3.43 -8.95 4.34
N ASP A 37 -4.28 -8.02 4.78
CA ASP A 37 -4.59 -7.80 6.19
C ASP A 37 -5.34 -8.97 6.84
N SER A 38 -6.02 -9.83 6.05
CA SER A 38 -6.68 -11.03 6.56
C SER A 38 -5.73 -12.17 6.89
N VAL A 39 -4.47 -12.10 6.45
CA VAL A 39 -3.45 -13.08 6.81
C VAL A 39 -3.08 -12.92 8.29
N THR A 40 -3.09 -14.03 9.02
CA THR A 40 -2.85 -14.08 10.46
C THR A 40 -1.77 -15.10 10.80
N ARG A 41 -1.13 -14.91 11.96
CA ARG A 41 -0.17 -15.88 12.50
C ARG A 41 -0.86 -17.23 12.70
N GLY A 42 -0.08 -18.31 12.61
CA GLY A 42 -0.56 -19.67 12.75
C GLY A 42 -1.10 -20.29 11.45
N GLN A 43 -1.41 -19.48 10.43
CA GLN A 43 -1.81 -20.01 9.12
C GLN A 43 -0.65 -20.73 8.44
N THR A 44 -0.95 -21.83 7.74
CA THR A 44 0.03 -22.52 6.91
C THR A 44 0.14 -21.84 5.55
N LEU A 45 1.24 -22.09 4.83
CA LEU A 45 1.43 -21.59 3.47
C LEU A 45 0.24 -21.98 2.57
N ALA A 46 -0.20 -23.24 2.62
CA ALA A 46 -1.33 -23.72 1.83
C ALA A 46 -2.64 -22.96 2.10
N GLN A 47 -2.92 -22.62 3.37
CA GLN A 47 -4.10 -21.83 3.72
C GLN A 47 -4.02 -20.40 3.18
N ILE A 48 -2.83 -19.80 3.20
CA ILE A 48 -2.60 -18.46 2.65
C ILE A 48 -2.75 -18.49 1.13
N GLU A 49 -2.14 -19.47 0.46
CA GLU A 49 -2.19 -19.61 -1.00
C GLU A 49 -3.58 -19.98 -1.51
N GLN A 50 -4.39 -20.70 -0.72
CA GLN A 50 -5.79 -20.94 -1.04
C GLN A 50 -6.60 -19.64 -1.12
N ASN A 51 -6.25 -18.65 -0.30
CA ASN A 51 -6.97 -17.37 -0.23
C ASN A 51 -6.39 -16.32 -1.19
N LEU A 52 -5.07 -16.28 -1.35
CA LEU A 52 -4.36 -15.22 -2.07
C LEU A 52 -3.78 -15.65 -3.42
N GLY A 53 -3.78 -16.95 -3.71
CA GLY A 53 -2.98 -17.54 -4.78
C GLY A 53 -1.53 -17.80 -4.35
N PRO A 54 -0.75 -18.48 -5.21
CA PRO A 54 0.64 -18.84 -4.91
C PRO A 54 1.50 -17.60 -4.65
N ALA A 55 2.50 -17.73 -3.79
CA ALA A 55 3.51 -16.68 -3.63
C ALA A 55 4.23 -16.44 -4.95
N LEU A 56 4.61 -15.19 -5.22
CA LEU A 56 5.37 -14.83 -6.43
C LEU A 56 6.78 -15.42 -6.39
N ARG A 57 7.39 -15.41 -5.20
CA ARG A 57 8.73 -15.93 -4.95
C ARG A 57 8.95 -16.15 -3.46
N GLN A 58 9.99 -16.92 -3.15
CA GLN A 58 10.61 -16.94 -1.83
C GLN A 58 11.81 -15.99 -1.83
N GLN A 59 11.87 -15.12 -0.83
CA GLN A 59 12.95 -14.16 -0.62
C GLN A 59 14.17 -14.87 0.01
N PRO A 60 15.39 -14.33 -0.14
CA PRO A 60 16.60 -14.96 0.40
C PRO A 60 16.62 -15.14 1.93
N ASP A 61 15.84 -14.34 2.65
CA ASP A 61 15.67 -14.40 4.10
C ASP A 61 14.59 -15.42 4.54
N GLY A 62 14.04 -16.18 3.60
CA GLY A 62 13.05 -17.22 3.82
C GLY A 62 11.60 -16.74 3.77
N ALA A 63 11.33 -15.45 3.54
CA ALA A 63 9.96 -14.94 3.43
C ALA A 63 9.28 -15.42 2.14
N TYR A 64 8.01 -15.77 2.20
CA TYR A 64 7.17 -15.91 1.02
C TYR A 64 6.57 -14.55 0.65
N TYR A 65 6.66 -14.19 -0.62
CA TYR A 65 6.37 -12.83 -1.09
C TYR A 65 5.19 -12.79 -2.06
N TRP A 66 4.23 -11.93 -1.76
CA TRP A 66 3.16 -11.53 -2.66
C TRP A 66 3.27 -10.02 -2.94
N GLU A 67 3.00 -9.61 -4.16
CA GLU A 67 2.85 -8.20 -4.54
C GLU A 67 1.70 -8.05 -5.51
N THR A 68 0.88 -7.04 -5.29
CA THR A 68 -0.04 -6.52 -6.30
C THR A 68 0.36 -5.09 -6.61
N ARG A 69 0.69 -4.84 -7.86
CA ARG A 69 1.11 -3.53 -8.37
C ARG A 69 0.03 -2.97 -9.29
N TYR A 70 -0.39 -1.74 -9.04
CA TYR A 70 -1.41 -1.04 -9.85
C TYR A 70 -0.77 -0.04 -10.81
N ASP A 71 0.32 0.58 -10.37
CA ASP A 71 1.21 1.39 -11.22
C ASP A 71 2.63 1.39 -10.64
N GLN A 72 3.52 2.21 -11.20
CA GLN A 72 4.92 2.28 -10.76
C GLN A 72 5.09 2.70 -9.29
N LYS A 73 4.13 3.43 -8.70
CA LYS A 73 4.21 4.02 -7.36
C LYS A 73 3.20 3.43 -6.36
N ASN A 74 2.17 2.76 -6.84
CA ASN A 74 1.05 2.24 -6.05
C ASN A 74 1.07 0.71 -6.07
N TYR A 75 1.41 0.13 -4.93
CA TYR A 75 1.50 -1.31 -4.74
C TYR A 75 1.18 -1.71 -3.30
N VAL A 76 0.78 -2.97 -3.12
CA VAL A 76 0.67 -3.60 -1.82
C VAL A 76 1.48 -4.89 -1.89
N SER A 77 2.38 -5.10 -0.94
CA SER A 77 3.10 -6.36 -0.80
C SER A 77 2.88 -6.99 0.58
N LEU A 78 3.04 -8.29 0.62
CA LEU A 78 2.93 -9.13 1.80
C LEU A 78 4.16 -10.04 1.85
N GLU A 79 4.83 -10.05 2.99
CA GLU A 79 5.93 -10.96 3.31
C GLU A 79 5.54 -11.80 4.51
N VAL A 80 5.65 -13.12 4.38
CA VAL A 80 5.32 -14.06 5.46
C VAL A 80 6.49 -14.99 5.72
N TRP A 81 6.96 -15.01 6.96
CA TRP A 81 7.94 -15.98 7.45
C TRP A 81 7.20 -17.05 8.24
N PHE A 82 7.63 -18.30 8.05
CA PHE A 82 7.06 -19.46 8.71
C PHE A 82 8.03 -19.99 9.79
N ASP A 83 7.49 -20.54 10.87
CA ASP A 83 8.26 -21.25 11.89
C ASP A 83 8.67 -22.66 11.41
N GLY A 84 9.41 -23.39 12.24
CA GLY A 84 9.82 -24.77 11.94
C GLY A 84 8.67 -25.77 11.83
N ALA A 85 7.46 -25.41 12.26
CA ALA A 85 6.24 -26.20 12.10
C ALA A 85 5.44 -25.82 10.83
N GLY A 86 5.95 -24.90 10.01
CA GLY A 86 5.30 -24.44 8.78
C GLY A 86 4.14 -23.48 9.03
N ARG A 87 4.11 -22.77 10.17
CA ARG A 87 3.07 -21.79 10.52
C ARG A 87 3.59 -20.37 10.46
N ALA A 88 2.78 -19.45 9.95
CA ALA A 88 3.13 -18.04 9.84
C ALA A 88 3.48 -17.46 11.23
N GLN A 89 4.71 -16.96 11.38
CA GLN A 89 5.23 -16.40 12.63
C GLN A 89 5.50 -14.89 12.52
N ARG A 90 5.78 -14.39 11.32
CA ARG A 90 5.93 -12.96 11.05
C ARG A 90 5.23 -12.64 9.74
N ILE A 91 4.51 -11.53 9.73
CA ILE A 91 3.73 -11.07 8.59
C ILE A 91 3.97 -9.57 8.48
N ASP A 92 4.58 -9.16 7.37
CA ASP A 92 4.79 -7.76 7.05
C ASP A 92 3.92 -7.39 5.85
N VAL A 93 3.11 -6.35 6.02
CA VAL A 93 2.32 -5.76 4.92
C VAL A 93 2.91 -4.40 4.60
N THR A 94 3.40 -4.22 3.37
CA THR A 94 3.92 -2.94 2.89
C THR A 94 2.95 -2.34 1.89
N ARG A 95 2.62 -1.06 2.09
CA ARG A 95 1.74 -0.29 1.19
C ARG A 95 2.52 0.88 0.63
N GLY A 96 2.78 0.84 -0.67
CA GLY A 96 3.31 1.96 -1.44
C GLY A 96 2.18 2.83 -1.97
N HIS A 97 2.21 4.11 -1.64
CA HIS A 97 1.29 5.11 -2.19
C HIS A 97 2.10 6.21 -2.86
N GLY A 98 1.96 6.29 -4.19
CA GLY A 98 2.50 7.37 -4.98
C GLY A 98 1.66 8.62 -4.87
N VAL A 99 2.30 9.75 -4.62
CA VAL A 99 1.73 11.06 -4.93
C VAL A 99 2.32 11.54 -6.27
N ASN A 100 1.54 12.29 -7.06
CA ASN A 100 2.02 12.94 -8.29
C ASN A 100 2.87 14.18 -7.98
N LEU A 101 3.80 14.06 -7.03
CA LEU A 101 4.92 14.96 -6.86
C LEU A 101 6.17 14.27 -7.44
N PRO A 102 6.97 14.94 -8.28
CA PRO A 102 8.21 14.36 -8.77
C PRO A 102 9.12 14.01 -7.58
N GLY A 103 9.55 12.74 -7.51
CA GLY A 103 10.51 12.26 -6.51
C GLY A 103 9.96 11.87 -5.13
N VAL A 104 8.64 11.97 -4.86
CA VAL A 104 8.09 11.62 -3.54
C VAL A 104 7.33 10.29 -3.63
N HIS A 105 7.88 9.23 -3.03
CA HIS A 105 7.19 7.97 -2.77
C HIS A 105 7.07 7.75 -1.26
N GLY A 106 5.89 7.39 -0.78
CA GLY A 106 5.68 6.99 0.62
C GLY A 106 5.36 5.51 0.68
N SER A 107 6.15 4.73 1.42
CA SER A 107 5.81 3.35 1.79
C SER A 107 5.61 3.27 3.29
N ARG A 108 4.60 2.52 3.73
CA ARG A 108 4.42 2.15 5.14
C ARG A 108 4.37 0.64 5.26
N THR A 109 5.19 0.12 6.17
CA THR A 109 5.24 -1.31 6.52
C THR A 109 4.60 -1.50 7.88
N PHE A 110 3.74 -2.51 7.99
CA PHE A 110 3.11 -2.92 9.23
C PHE A 110 3.51 -4.37 9.53
N THR A 111 4.21 -4.57 10.64
CA THR A 111 4.56 -5.90 11.14
C THR A 111 3.50 -6.36 12.12
N LYS A 112 2.94 -7.55 11.90
CA LYS A 112 2.01 -8.18 12.83
C LYS A 112 2.79 -9.04 13.82
N GLU A 113 2.99 -8.49 15.02
CA GLU A 113 3.64 -9.15 16.17
C GLU A 113 2.63 -9.47 17.29
N LYS A 114 1.74 -10.45 17.13
CA LYS A 114 1.02 -11.04 18.27
C LYS A 114 0.86 -12.54 18.11
#